data_AF-A0A971WSX8-F1
#
_entry.id   AF-A0A971WSX8-F1
#
_cell.length_a   1.000
_cell.length_b   1.000
_cell.length_c   1.000
_cell.angle_alpha   90.00
_cell.angle_beta   90.00
_cell.angle_gamma   90.00
#
_symmetry.space_group_name_H-M   'P 1'
#
loop_
_entity.id
_entity.type
_entity.pdbx_description
1 polymer ?
#
loop_
_entity_poly.entity_id
_entity_poly.type
_entity_poly.pdbx_seq_one_letter_code
_entity_poly.pdbx_strand_id
1 'polypeptide(L)'
;MKIYGKPIQRIHQIYQELSKTKKTDKTPSSGKAKDKVVLSNEALEIQAIVQKVKETEDISPKAVEIKKAISSGTYTVSGEKVASSLIKFLK
;
A
#
# COMPACT_ATOMS: atom_id res chain seq x y z
N MET A 1 39.71 -51.68 14.45
CA MET A 1 38.40 -51.69 13.77
C MET A 1 37.66 -50.41 14.13
N LYS A 2 37.42 -49.48 13.18
CA LYS A 2 36.76 -48.19 13.43
C LYS A 2 35.26 -48.34 13.14
N ILE A 3 34.41 -48.27 14.15
CA ILE A 3 32.96 -48.44 14.01
C ILE A 3 32.39 -47.08 13.57
N TYR A 4 32.10 -46.94 12.28
CA TYR A 4 31.63 -45.70 11.67
C TYR A 4 30.24 -45.28 12.20
N GLY A 5 30.07 -43.98 12.46
CA GLY A 5 28.97 -43.29 13.14
C GLY A 5 27.58 -43.28 12.45
N LYS A 6 27.18 -44.39 11.81
CA LYS A 6 25.82 -44.58 11.31
C LYS A 6 24.70 -44.54 12.37
N PRO A 7 24.88 -45.00 13.64
CA PRO A 7 23.80 -44.95 14.61
C PRO A 7 23.42 -43.52 15.03
N ILE A 8 24.40 -42.60 15.10
CA ILE A 8 24.15 -41.19 15.47
C ILE A 8 23.21 -40.52 14.46
N GLN A 9 23.44 -40.73 13.16
CA GLN A 9 22.59 -40.14 12.11
C GLN A 9 21.16 -40.70 12.14
N ARG A 10 21.01 -42.00 12.42
CA ARG A 10 19.71 -42.66 12.54
C ARG A 10 18.90 -42.10 13.72
N ILE A 11 19.56 -41.89 14.86
CA ILE A 11 18.94 -41.30 16.06
C ILE A 11 18.51 -39.86 15.80
N HIS A 12 19.34 -39.06 15.14
CA HIS A 12 18.99 -37.69 14.77
C HIS A 12 17.75 -37.63 13.84
N GLN A 13 17.66 -38.53 12.86
CA GLN A 13 16.49 -38.62 11.97
C GLN A 13 15.20 -38.98 12.72
N ILE A 14 15.27 -39.95 13.64
CA ILE A 14 14.12 -40.36 14.47
C ILE A 14 13.65 -39.20 15.36
N TYR A 15 14.56 -38.46 15.99
CA TYR A 15 14.22 -37.28 16.79
C TYR A 15 13.55 -36.18 15.95
N GLN A 16 14.05 -35.94 14.73
CA GLN A 16 13.46 -34.98 13.79
C GLN A 16 12.05 -35.43 13.36
N GLU A 17 11.83 -36.71 13.10
CA GLU A 17 10.51 -37.26 12.76
C GLU A 17 9.52 -37.18 13.93
N LEU A 18 9.96 -37.47 15.16
CA LEU A 18 9.15 -37.30 16.37
C LEU A 18 8.77 -35.83 16.60
N SER A 19 9.70 -34.89 16.39
CA SER A 19 9.40 -33.45 16.49
C SER A 19 8.49 -32.91 15.38
N LYS A 20 8.35 -33.65 14.27
CA LYS A 20 7.45 -33.33 13.15
C LYS A 20 6.06 -33.93 13.30
N THR A 21 5.77 -34.63 14.40
CA THR A 21 4.39 -35.03 14.71
C THR A 21 3.55 -33.76 14.88
N LYS A 22 2.73 -33.52 13.85
CA LYS A 22 1.76 -32.44 13.67
C LYS A 22 1.34 -31.82 15.00
N LYS A 23 1.74 -30.56 15.21
CA LYS A 23 0.78 -29.60 15.77
C LYS A 23 -0.41 -29.68 14.82
N THR A 24 -1.45 -30.39 15.21
CA THR A 24 -2.74 -30.29 14.54
C THR A 24 -3.04 -28.80 14.55
N ASP A 25 -3.04 -28.16 13.38
CA ASP A 25 -3.55 -26.81 13.24
C ASP A 25 -4.85 -26.80 14.00
N LYS A 26 -4.90 -25.99 15.07
CA LYS A 26 -6.15 -25.71 15.75
C LYS A 26 -7.06 -25.24 14.63
N THR A 27 -8.03 -26.06 14.26
CA THR A 27 -9.19 -25.60 13.51
C THR A 27 -9.58 -24.32 14.22
N PRO A 28 -9.63 -23.15 13.55
CA PRO A 28 -10.09 -21.97 14.23
C PRO A 28 -11.49 -22.33 14.69
N SER A 29 -11.63 -22.54 16.01
CA SER A 29 -12.90 -22.50 16.71
C SER A 29 -13.69 -21.42 16.00
N SER A 30 -14.90 -21.72 15.53
CA SER A 30 -15.78 -20.73 14.91
C SER A 30 -16.07 -19.65 15.96
N GLY A 31 -15.10 -18.75 16.10
CA GLY A 31 -15.11 -17.67 17.04
C GLY A 31 -16.18 -16.77 16.51
N LYS A 32 -17.28 -16.68 17.27
CA LYS A 32 -18.32 -15.65 17.26
C LYS A 32 -18.24 -14.77 16.03
N ALA A 33 -19.21 -14.91 15.12
CA ALA A 33 -19.36 -14.07 13.93
C ALA A 33 -18.92 -12.64 14.25
N LYS A 34 -17.68 -12.31 13.85
CA LYS A 34 -17.15 -10.96 14.00
C LYS A 34 -17.75 -10.19 12.84
N ASP A 35 -18.34 -9.04 13.13
CA ASP A 35 -18.85 -8.16 12.09
C ASP A 35 -17.71 -7.86 11.12
N LYS A 36 -17.88 -8.36 9.89
CA LYS A 36 -16.88 -8.24 8.83
C LYS A 36 -17.24 -7.02 8.00
N VAL A 37 -16.56 -5.91 8.24
CA VAL A 37 -16.68 -4.72 7.39
C VAL A 37 -15.80 -4.94 6.16
N VAL A 38 -16.43 -5.12 5.00
CA VAL A 38 -15.73 -5.26 3.71
C VAL A 38 -16.32 -4.21 2.77
N LEU A 39 -15.46 -3.52 2.02
CA LEU A 39 -15.91 -2.65 0.94
C LEU A 39 -16.68 -3.47 -0.09
N SER A 40 -17.75 -2.90 -0.64
CA SER A 40 -18.45 -3.54 -1.75
C SER A 40 -17.50 -3.66 -2.95
N ASN A 41 -17.73 -4.68 -3.78
CA ASN A 41 -16.95 -4.87 -5.00
C ASN A 41 -17.05 -3.61 -5.90
N GLU A 42 -18.24 -2.99 -5.96
CA GLU A 42 -18.47 -1.73 -6.66
C GLU A 42 -17.60 -0.58 -6.12
N ALA A 43 -17.44 -0.46 -4.80
CA ALA A 43 -16.61 0.58 -4.21
C ALA A 43 -15.12 0.39 -4.54
N LEU A 44 -14.66 -0.87 -4.61
CA LEU A 44 -13.29 -1.19 -5.03
C LEU A 44 -13.04 -0.84 -6.50
N GLU A 45 -14.02 -1.11 -7.37
CA GLU A 45 -13.96 -0.76 -8.79
C GLU A 45 -13.91 0.76 -8.99
N ILE A 46 -14.78 1.51 -8.29
CA ILE A 46 -14.78 2.97 -8.31
C ILE A 46 -13.45 3.53 -7.80
N GLN A 47 -12.91 2.97 -6.72
CA GLN A 47 -11.62 3.40 -6.18
C GLN A 47 -10.51 3.22 -7.23
N ALA A 48 -10.45 2.07 -7.90
CA ALA A 48 -9.46 1.80 -8.93
C ALA A 48 -9.56 2.77 -10.12
N ILE A 49 -10.79 3.12 -10.53
CA ILE A 49 -11.03 4.08 -11.62
C ILE A 49 -10.59 5.48 -11.20
N VAL A 50 -10.99 5.94 -10.00
CA VAL A 50 -10.60 7.26 -9.47
C VAL A 50 -9.08 7.37 -9.33
N GLN A 51 -8.41 6.30 -8.91
CA GLN A 51 -6.96 6.26 -8.79
C GLN A 51 -6.28 6.45 -10.16
N LYS A 52 -6.74 5.73 -11.19
CA LYS A 52 -6.23 5.87 -12.57
C LYS A 52 -6.48 7.26 -13.14
N VAL A 53 -7.65 7.85 -12.88
CA VAL A 53 -7.96 9.22 -13.31
C VAL A 53 -7.05 10.24 -12.63
N LYS A 54 -6.71 10.04 -11.34
CA LYS A 54 -5.74 10.90 -10.63
C LYS A 54 -4.30 10.71 -11.10
N GLU A 55 -3.92 9.49 -11.48
CA GLU A 55 -2.59 9.18 -12.03
C GLU A 55 -2.40 9.74 -13.44
N THR A 56 -3.50 9.93 -14.17
CA THR A 56 -3.48 10.67 -15.42
C THR A 56 -3.28 12.14 -15.06
N GLU A 57 -2.07 12.67 -15.22
CA GLU A 57 -1.79 14.07 -14.95
C GLU A 57 -2.67 14.95 -15.87
N ASP A 58 -3.81 15.40 -15.38
CA ASP A 58 -4.62 16.44 -16.02
C ASP A 58 -3.89 17.78 -15.81
N ILE A 59 -2.78 17.95 -16.53
CA ILE A 59 -2.02 19.19 -16.50
C ILE A 59 -2.86 20.21 -17.27
N SER A 60 -3.63 21.00 -16.53
CA SER A 60 -4.36 22.13 -17.09
C SER A 60 -3.45 22.96 -18.00
N PRO A 61 -3.90 23.38 -19.19
CA PRO A 61 -3.09 24.19 -20.11
C PRO A 61 -2.53 25.45 -19.42
N LYS A 62 -3.31 26.03 -18.49
CA LYS A 62 -2.88 27.16 -17.65
C LYS A 62 -1.68 26.83 -16.77
N ALA A 63 -1.60 25.62 -16.23
CA ALA A 63 -0.47 25.20 -15.40
C ALA A 63 0.81 25.06 -16.22
N VAL A 64 0.71 24.60 -17.47
CA VAL A 64 1.86 24.54 -18.41
C VAL A 64 2.37 25.94 -18.73
N GLU A 65 1.47 26.87 -19.04
CA GLU A 65 1.81 28.27 -19.33
C GLU A 65 2.51 28.95 -18.15
N ILE A 66 1.98 28.77 -16.93
CA ILE A 66 2.57 29.31 -15.71
C ILE A 66 3.95 28.69 -15.47
N LYS A 67 4.10 27.37 -15.61
CA LYS A 67 5.42 26.70 -15.50
C LYS A 67 6.43 27.30 -16.49
N LYS A 68 6.02 27.53 -17.74
CA LYS A 68 6.87 28.17 -18.76
C LYS A 68 7.27 29.58 -18.33
N ALA A 69 6.31 30.42 -17.93
CA ALA A 69 6.58 31.79 -17.49
C ALA A 69 7.53 31.86 -16.28
N ILE A 70 7.41 30.92 -15.34
CA ILE A 70 8.32 30.78 -14.20
C ILE A 70 9.72 30.41 -14.69
N SER A 71 9.84 29.42 -15.58
CA SER A 71 11.13 28.97 -16.12
C SER A 71 11.85 30.06 -16.94
N SER A 72 11.10 30.93 -17.62
CA SER A 72 11.64 32.07 -18.37
C SER A 72 11.91 33.31 -17.50
N GLY A 73 11.59 33.26 -16.20
CA GLY A 73 11.77 34.39 -15.27
C GLY A 73 10.82 35.57 -15.52
N THR A 74 9.78 35.39 -16.33
CA THR A 74 8.82 36.45 -16.70
C THR A 74 7.55 36.43 -15.84
N TYR A 75 7.43 35.45 -14.95
CA TYR A 75 6.31 35.36 -14.01
C TYR A 75 6.47 36.37 -12.87
N THR A 76 5.59 37.38 -12.83
CA THR A 76 5.57 38.40 -11.78
C THR A 76 4.38 38.21 -10.85
N VAL A 77 4.65 38.20 -9.54
CA VAL A 77 3.62 38.08 -8.50
C VAL A 77 3.29 39.47 -7.98
N SER A 78 2.10 39.98 -8.30
CA SER A 78 1.60 41.24 -7.76
C SER A 78 0.94 41.02 -6.40
N GLY A 79 1.32 41.79 -5.37
CA GLY A 79 0.74 41.70 -4.02
C GLY A 79 -0.79 41.89 -4.00
N GLU A 80 -1.33 42.75 -4.86
CA GLU A 80 -2.78 42.96 -5.00
C GLU A 80 -3.54 41.70 -5.45
N LYS A 81 -3.00 40.94 -6.41
CA LYS A 81 -3.59 39.66 -6.84
C LYS A 81 -3.59 38.62 -5.72
N VAL A 82 -2.56 38.62 -4.88
CA VAL A 82 -2.49 37.72 -3.72
C VAL A 82 -3.56 38.10 -2.70
N ALA A 83 -3.62 39.39 -2.32
CA ALA A 83 -4.60 39.89 -1.36
C ALA A 83 -6.05 39.66 -1.82
N SER A 84 -6.37 39.96 -3.09
CA SER A 84 -7.70 39.73 -3.65
C SER A 84 -8.08 38.24 -3.70
N SER A 85 -7.13 37.35 -4.00
CA SER A 85 -7.37 35.89 -3.99
C SER A 85 -7.65 35.37 -2.58
N LEU A 86 -6.91 35.87 -1.58
CA LEU A 86 -7.15 35.54 -0.17
C LEU A 86 -8.54 35.99 0.30
N ILE A 87 -8.92 37.23 -0.02
CA ILE A 87 -10.25 37.76 0.31
C ILE A 87 -11.35 36.92 -0.35
N LYS A 88 -11.16 36.52 -1.62
CA LYS A 88 -12.13 35.68 -2.34
C LYS A 88 -12.29 34.30 -1.71
N PHE A 89 -11.22 33.71 -1.17
CA PHE A 89 -11.27 32.39 -0.55
C PHE A 89 -11.90 32.41 0.85
N LEU A 90 -11.72 33.50 1.60
CA LEU A 90 -12.21 33.66 2.97
C LEU A 90 -13.68 34.08 3.07
N LYS A 91 -14.33 34.34 1.93
CA LYS A 91 -15.71 34.83 1.84
C LYS A 91 -16.61 33.74 1.26
#